data_AF-A0A378C4G2-F1
#
_entry.id   AF-A0A378C4G2-F1
#
_cell.length_a   1.000
_cell.length_b   1.000
_cell.length_c   1.000
_cell.angle_alpha   90.00
_cell.angle_beta   90.00
_cell.angle_gamma   90.00
#
_symmetry.space_group_name_H-M   'P 1'
#
loop_
_entity.id
_entity.type
_entity.pdbx_description
1 polymer ?
#
loop_
_entity_poly.entity_id
_entity_poly.type
_entity_poly.pdbx_seq_one_letter_code
_entity_poly.pdbx_strand_id
1 'polypeptide(L)' 'MRKALQAAGVAFEVKDIPRQLRSGCGLCILLEGTEADARGWIVPEQTAALYQQNGEAWRCLATFPPAG' A
#
# COMPACT_ATOMS: atom_id res chain seq x y z
N MET A 1 -5.39 8.87 -0.04
CA MET A 1 -4.62 8.12 0.98
C MET A 1 -3.60 8.99 1.74
N ARG A 2 -2.51 9.50 1.13
CA ARG A 2 -1.47 10.29 1.85
C ARG A 2 -2.00 11.37 2.81
N LYS A 3 -2.91 12.23 2.35
CA LYS A 3 -3.49 13.30 3.18
C LYS A 3 -4.24 12.76 4.41
N ALA A 4 -4.90 11.61 4.27
CA ALA A 4 -5.60 10.97 5.38
C ALA A 4 -4.61 10.38 6.40
N LEU A 5 -3.52 9.76 5.91
CA LEU A 5 -2.44 9.25 6.77
C LEU A 5 -1.76 10.39 7.55
N GLN A 6 -1.46 11.51 6.88
CA GLN A 6 -0.92 12.72 7.54
C GLN A 6 -1.88 13.27 8.60
N ALA A 7 -3.17 13.40 8.27
CA ALA A 7 -4.18 13.91 9.21
C ALA A 7 -4.36 13.00 10.44
N ALA A 8 -4.15 11.69 10.27
CA ALA A 8 -4.20 10.72 11.36
C ALA A 8 -2.88 10.59 12.14
N GLY A 9 -1.83 11.34 11.78
CA GLY A 9 -0.51 11.25 12.44
C GLY A 9 0.21 9.93 12.20
N VAL A 10 -0.18 9.17 11.15
CA VAL A 10 0.46 7.91 10.82
C VAL A 10 1.76 8.16 10.07
N ALA A 11 2.86 7.57 10.56
CA ALA A 11 4.14 7.58 9.86
C ALA A 11 4.05 6.71 8.60
N PHE A 12 4.47 7.25 7.47
CA PHE A 12 4.53 6.52 6.21
C PHE A 12 5.68 7.00 5.34
N GLU A 13 6.16 6.11 4.47
CA GLU A 13 7.16 6.42 3.45
C GLU A 13 6.56 6.23 2.06
N VAL A 14 6.96 7.07 1.11
CA VAL A 14 6.68 6.85 -0.30
C VAL A 14 7.85 6.08 -0.88
N LYS A 15 7.60 4.84 -1.33
CA LYS A 15 8.66 3.94 -1.79
C LYS A 15 8.38 3.45 -3.20
N ASP A 16 9.43 3.23 -3.97
CA ASP A 16 9.31 2.52 -5.24
C ASP A 16 9.24 1.00 -4.99
N ILE A 17 8.28 0.34 -5.62
CA ILE A 17 8.19 -1.12 -5.61
C ILE A 17 8.84 -1.73 -6.86
N PRO A 18 9.31 -2.99 -6.78
CA PRO A 18 9.79 -3.75 -7.92
C PRO A 18 8.81 -3.66 -9.09
N ARG A 19 9.34 -3.46 -10.31
CA ARG A 19 8.54 -3.20 -11.51
C ARG A 19 7.53 -4.32 -11.81
N GLN A 20 7.86 -5.55 -11.44
CA GLN A 20 6.99 -6.73 -11.52
C GLN A 20 5.75 -6.68 -10.62
N LEU A 21 5.75 -5.85 -9.58
CA LEU A 21 4.63 -5.66 -8.64
C LEU A 21 3.82 -4.39 -8.92
N ARG A 22 4.27 -3.56 -9.88
CA ARG A 22 3.55 -2.35 -10.26
C ARG A 22 2.35 -2.73 -11.12
N SER A 23 1.16 -2.30 -10.72
CA SER A 23 -0.07 -2.46 -11.51
C SER A 23 -0.43 -1.21 -12.33
N GLY A 24 0.53 -0.32 -12.62
CA GLY A 24 0.31 0.94 -13.33
C GLY A 24 1.16 2.10 -12.78
N CYS A 25 0.68 3.34 -12.90
CA CYS A 25 1.37 4.54 -12.37
C CYS A 25 1.07 4.85 -10.89
N GLY A 26 0.51 3.88 -10.16
CA GLY A 26 0.13 4.05 -8.77
C GLY A 26 1.31 4.33 -7.83
N LEU A 27 1.04 5.14 -6.80
CA LEU A 27 1.96 5.40 -5.70
C LEU A 27 1.98 4.21 -4.74
N CYS A 28 3.17 3.74 -4.34
CA CYS A 28 3.29 2.83 -3.21
C CYS A 28 3.59 3.61 -1.92
N ILE A 29 2.81 3.32 -0.89
CA ILE A 29 2.98 3.86 0.45
C ILE A 29 3.37 2.70 1.36
N LEU A 30 4.52 2.82 2.00
CA LEU A 30 4.99 1.90 3.02
C LEU A 30 4.50 2.40 4.38
N LEU A 31 3.84 1.51 5.12
CA LEU A 31 3.38 1.73 6.49
C LEU A 31 4.14 0.77 7.40
N GLU A 32 4.65 1.28 8.51
CA GLU A 32 5.11 0.42 9.60
C GLU A 32 3.91 -0.04 10.43
N GLY A 33 3.89 -1.32 10.81
CA GLY A 33 2.81 -1.88 11.61
C GLY A 33 2.43 -3.29 11.18
N THR A 34 1.22 -3.71 11.56
CA THR A 34 0.68 -5.03 11.24
C THR A 34 -0.13 -5.00 9.95
N GLU A 35 -0.38 -6.18 9.38
CA GLU A 35 -1.32 -6.33 8.26
C GLU A 35 -2.72 -5.79 8.63
N ALA A 36 -3.17 -5.95 9.88
CA ALA A 36 -4.45 -5.45 10.34
C ALA A 36 -4.52 -3.93 10.28
N ASP A 37 -3.46 -3.24 10.69
CA ASP A 37 -3.36 -1.78 10.59
C ASP A 37 -3.43 -1.32 9.14
N ALA A 38 -2.62 -1.96 8.26
CA ALA A 38 -2.59 -1.64 6.84
C ALA A 38 -3.94 -1.89 6.15
N ARG A 39 -4.69 -2.93 6.56
CA ARG A 39 -6.03 -3.22 6.05
C ARG A 39 -7.04 -2.11 6.37
N GLY A 40 -6.88 -1.41 7.48
CA GLY A 40 -7.71 -0.25 7.83
C GLY A 40 -7.53 0.94 6.88
N TRP A 41 -6.44 0.97 6.11
CA TRP A 41 -6.13 2.03 5.16
C TRP A 41 -6.50 1.71 3.71
N ILE A 42 -7.04 0.52 3.45
CA ILE A 42 -7.46 0.13 2.09
C ILE A 42 -8.64 1.01 1.67
N VAL A 43 -8.41 1.76 0.60
CA VAL A 43 -9.46 2.52 -0.08
C VAL A 43 -9.93 1.69 -1.27
N PRO A 44 -11.20 1.21 -1.30
CA PRO A 44 -11.75 0.47 -2.44
C PRO A 44 -11.52 1.21 -3.75
N GLU A 45 -11.24 0.46 -4.82
CA GLU A 45 -11.05 0.93 -6.21
C GLU A 45 -9.84 1.86 -6.45
N GLN A 46 -9.27 2.45 -5.39
CA GLN A 46 -8.06 3.27 -5.44
C GLN A 46 -6.81 2.48 -5.04
N THR A 47 -6.97 1.50 -4.15
CA THR A 47 -5.87 0.65 -3.69
C THR A 47 -5.79 -0.58 -4.57
N ALA A 48 -4.74 -0.72 -5.37
CA ALA A 48 -4.62 -1.85 -6.29
C ALA A 48 -4.16 -3.14 -5.60
N ALA A 49 -3.30 -3.04 -4.58
CA ALA A 49 -2.78 -4.20 -3.88
C ALA A 49 -2.24 -3.85 -2.49
N LEU A 50 -2.19 -4.84 -1.62
CA LEU A 50 -1.54 -4.81 -0.32
C LEU A 50 -0.35 -5.78 -0.33
N TYR A 51 0.82 -5.27 0.04
CA TYR A 51 2.04 -6.04 0.15
C TYR A 51 2.58 -6.00 1.57
N GLN A 52 3.14 -7.12 2.02
CA GLN A 52 4.02 -7.16 3.19
C GLN A 52 5.47 -7.05 2.70
N GLN A 53 6.23 -6.14 3.30
CA GLN A 53 7.66 -6.03 3.07
C GLN A 53 8.42 -6.67 4.25
N ASN A 54 9.25 -7.67 3.95
CA ASN A 54 10.16 -8.30 4.90
C ASN A 54 11.59 -8.07 4.41
N GLY A 55 12.20 -6.95 4.84
CA GLY A 55 13.48 -6.50 4.31
C GLY A 55 13.35 -6.11 2.82
N GLU A 56 14.12 -6.76 1.95
CA GLU A 56 14.04 -6.54 0.50
C GLU A 56 12.95 -7.37 -0.18
N ALA A 57 12.43 -8.40 0.51
CA ALA A 57 11.39 -9.26 -0.02
C ALA A 57 10.02 -8.61 0.09
N TRP A 58 9.23 -8.75 -0.97
CA TRP A 58 7.84 -8.29 -1.02
C TRP A 58 6.92 -9.48 -1.24
N ARG A 59 5.91 -9.61 -0.39
CA ARG A 59 4.87 -10.64 -0.51
C ARG A 59 3.53 -9.97 -0.75
N CYS A 60 2.86 -10.33 -1.85
CA CYS A 60 1.49 -9.90 -2.09
C CYS A 60 0.54 -10.58 -1.10
N LEU A 61 -0.19 -9.78 -0.33
CA LEU A 61 -1.20 -10.26 0.62
C LEU A 61 -2.60 -10.20 0.00
N ALA A 62 -2.87 -9.18 -0.82
CA ALA A 62 -4.13 -9.02 -1.51
C ALA A 62 -3.95 -8.16 -2.77
N THR A 63 -4.76 -8.45 -3.81
CA THR A 63 -4.96 -7.59 -4.98
C THR A 63 -6.42 -7.22 -5.05
N PHE A 64 -6.71 -5.99 -5.45
CA PHE A 64 -8.07 -5.46 -5.56
C PHE A 64 -8.34 -5.04 -7.00
N PRO A 65 -9.60 -5.20 -7.46
CA PRO A 65 -9.97 -4.77 -8.80
C PRO A 65 -9.86 -3.24 -8.94
N PRO A 66 -9.46 -2.73 -10.11
CA PRO A 66 -9.54 -1.30 -10.39
C PRO A 66 -11.01 -0.84 -10.47
N ALA A 67 -11.25 0.46 -10.33
CA ALA A 67 -12.53 1.07 -10.71
C ALA A 67 -12.85 0.68 -12.16
N GLY A 68 -14.06 0.17 -12.40
CA GLY A 68 -14.57 -0.23 -13.72
C GLY A 68 -14.85 0.95 -14.65
#